data_AF-A0A820QLS0-F1
#
_entry.id   AF-A0A820QLS0-F1
#
_cell.length_a   1.000
_cell.length_b   1.000
_cell.length_c   1.000
_cell.angle_alpha   90.00
_cell.angle_beta   90.00
_cell.angle_gamma   90.00
#
_symmetry.space_group_name_H-M   'P 1'
#
loop_
_entity.id
_entity.type
_entity.pdbx_description
1 polymer ?
#
loop_
_entity_poly.entity_id
_entity_poly.type
_entity_poly.pdbx_seq_one_letter_code
_entity_poly.pdbx_strand_id
1 'polypeptide(L)'
;IQDSLDLIPIRDQIYAHDYNFKNYPSINLFMTLLHLLQALPEPLISRDIQDKIFLKTNNSNNRSSQLPSGATIQSNIPNESPSQQQHMTKAVSFIIEQLQPKERNLFFRFLLFLQKSWPTPEYARRTDNNIQAALNICIDILALSLLHKHTSRNQRQNFLLACLNEEKKKNSK
;
A
#
# COMPACT_ATOMS: atom_id res chain seq x y z
N ILE A 1 5.48 -21.75 17.76
CA ILE A 1 5.31 -20.81 16.63
C ILE A 1 3.83 -20.44 16.64
N GLN A 2 3.51 -19.26 17.15
CA GLN A 2 2.13 -18.78 17.23
C GLN A 2 1.82 -18.13 15.89
N ASP A 3 0.76 -18.58 15.21
CA ASP A 3 0.35 -18.08 13.89
C ASP A 3 0.05 -16.58 14.03
N SER A 4 0.78 -15.72 13.30
CA SER A 4 0.68 -14.25 13.40
C SER A 4 -0.72 -13.71 13.07
N LEU A 5 -1.55 -14.54 12.43
CA LEU A 5 -2.88 -14.21 11.94
C LEU A 5 -3.85 -15.38 12.12
N ASP A 6 -4.10 -15.81 13.35
CA ASP A 6 -5.19 -16.75 13.64
C ASP A 6 -6.54 -16.02 13.71
N LEU A 7 -7.28 -16.09 12.59
CA LEU A 7 -8.60 -15.46 12.44
C LEU A 7 -9.76 -16.37 12.87
N ILE A 8 -9.47 -17.62 13.28
CA ILE A 8 -10.51 -18.58 13.66
C ILE A 8 -11.35 -18.07 14.85
N PRO A 9 -10.78 -17.55 15.95
CA PRO A 9 -11.57 -17.07 17.07
C PRO A 9 -12.48 -15.89 16.69
N ILE A 10 -12.01 -15.00 15.82
CA ILE A 10 -12.79 -13.85 15.34
C ILE A 10 -13.96 -14.32 14.47
N ARG A 11 -13.71 -15.27 13.56
CA ARG A 11 -14.75 -15.89 12.73
C ARG A 11 -15.82 -16.56 13.59
N ASP A 12 -15.40 -17.32 14.59
CA ASP A 12 -16.31 -18.05 15.46
C ASP A 12 -17.16 -17.10 16.31
N GLN A 13 -16.59 -15.97 16.77
CA GLN A 13 -17.37 -14.90 17.39
C GLN A 13 -18.36 -14.25 16.43
N ILE A 14 -18.00 -14.04 15.16
CA ILE A 14 -18.91 -13.48 14.16
C ILE A 14 -20.13 -14.39 13.96
N TYR A 15 -19.90 -15.70 13.84
CA TYR A 15 -20.98 -16.68 13.67
C TYR A 15 -21.80 -16.90 14.95
N ALA A 16 -21.17 -16.88 16.13
CA ALA A 16 -21.88 -17.08 17.39
C ALA A 16 -22.82 -15.92 17.77
N HIS A 17 -22.59 -14.72 17.22
CA HIS A 17 -23.38 -13.52 17.54
C HIS A 17 -24.26 -13.05 16.37
N ASP A 18 -24.42 -13.86 15.32
CA ASP A 18 -25.25 -13.56 14.13
C ASP A 18 -25.02 -12.14 13.56
N TYR A 19 -23.76 -11.71 13.48
CA TYR A 19 -23.43 -10.38 12.99
C TYR A 19 -23.86 -10.20 11.53
N ASN A 20 -24.91 -9.39 11.31
CA ASN A 20 -25.33 -8.99 9.98
C ASN A 20 -24.61 -7.72 9.53
N PHE A 21 -23.47 -7.88 8.85
CA PHE A 21 -22.69 -6.76 8.31
C PHE A 21 -23.45 -5.89 7.30
N LYS A 22 -24.57 -6.35 6.73
CA LYS A 22 -25.39 -5.53 5.82
C LYS A 22 -26.06 -4.33 6.51
N ASN A 23 -26.18 -4.37 7.83
CA ASN A 23 -26.80 -3.29 8.61
C ASN A 23 -25.84 -2.15 8.92
N TYR A 24 -24.56 -2.25 8.54
CA TYR A 24 -23.54 -1.26 8.84
C TYR A 24 -23.10 -0.52 7.56
N PRO A 25 -22.84 0.80 7.65
CA PRO A 25 -22.28 1.54 6.52
C PRO A 25 -20.93 0.95 6.07
N SER A 26 -20.76 0.74 4.76
CA SER A 26 -19.54 0.17 4.18
C SER A 26 -18.27 0.92 4.59
N ILE A 27 -18.35 2.25 4.76
CA ILE A 27 -17.23 3.07 5.22
C ILE A 27 -16.79 2.69 6.64
N ASN A 28 -17.73 2.41 7.55
CA ASN A 28 -17.41 2.03 8.93
C ASN A 28 -16.74 0.66 8.97
N LEU A 29 -17.25 -0.29 8.17
CA LEU A 29 -16.64 -1.61 8.02
C LEU A 29 -15.23 -1.52 7.44
N PHE A 30 -15.03 -0.66 6.44
CA PHE A 30 -13.72 -0.45 5.83
C PHE A 30 -12.74 0.20 6.80
N MET A 31 -13.15 1.24 7.54
CA MET A 31 -12.31 1.86 8.58
C MET A 31 -11.96 0.87 9.71
N THR A 32 -12.89 -0.02 10.07
CA THR A 32 -12.63 -1.09 11.04
C THR A 32 -11.57 -2.06 10.52
N LEU A 33 -11.65 -2.46 9.23
CA LEU A 33 -10.62 -3.30 8.61
C LEU A 33 -9.24 -2.64 8.66
N LEU A 34 -9.15 -1.35 8.32
CA LEU A 34 -7.88 -0.61 8.38
C LEU A 34 -7.32 -0.56 9.80
N HIS A 35 -8.18 -0.33 10.79
CA HIS A 35 -7.79 -0.32 12.20
C HIS A 35 -7.28 -1.69 12.66
N LEU A 36 -7.95 -2.78 12.26
CA LEU A 36 -7.51 -4.14 12.58
C LEU A 36 -6.14 -4.46 11.99
N LEU A 37 -5.88 -4.06 10.74
CA LEU A 37 -4.57 -4.23 10.11
C LEU A 37 -3.47 -3.43 10.83
N GLN A 38 -3.80 -2.23 11.29
CA GLN A 38 -2.88 -1.39 12.06
C GLN A 38 -2.62 -1.94 13.48
N ALA A 39 -3.59 -2.63 14.07
CA ALA A 39 -3.50 -3.21 15.41
C ALA A 39 -2.74 -4.54 15.46
N LEU A 40 -2.36 -5.11 14.31
CA LEU A 40 -1.53 -6.31 14.27
C LEU A 40 -0.18 -6.06 15.00
N PRO A 41 0.35 -7.06 15.73
CA PRO A 41 1.64 -6.91 16.42
C PRO A 41 2.80 -6.73 15.44
N GLU A 42 2.70 -7.36 14.27
CA GLU A 42 3.59 -7.15 13.12
C GLU A 42 2.75 -6.64 11.92
N PRO A 43 3.29 -5.71 11.11
CA PRO A 43 2.61 -5.26 9.90
C PRO A 43 2.35 -6.43 8.94
N LEU A 44 1.25 -6.34 8.18
CA LEU A 44 0.87 -7.36 7.20
C LEU A 44 2.01 -7.66 6.21
N ILE A 45 2.80 -6.64 5.88
CA ILE A 45 4.10 -6.80 5.23
C ILE A 45 5.16 -6.64 6.33
N SER A 46 5.82 -7.72 6.71
CA SER A 46 6.76 -7.72 7.85
C SER A 46 7.89 -6.69 7.69
N ARG A 47 8.42 -6.19 8.81
CA ARG A 47 9.48 -5.18 8.81
C ARG A 47 10.73 -5.63 8.07
N ASP A 48 11.12 -6.90 8.22
CA ASP A 48 12.24 -7.49 7.48
C ASP A 48 12.05 -7.43 5.96
N ILE A 49 10.82 -7.66 5.51
CA ILE A 49 10.47 -7.53 4.10
C ILE A 49 10.58 -6.06 3.72
N GLN A 50 9.99 -5.15 4.50
CA GLN A 50 10.06 -3.71 4.26
C GLN A 50 11.52 -3.21 4.14
N ASP A 51 12.40 -3.60 5.05
CA ASP A 51 13.81 -3.20 5.02
C ASP A 51 14.52 -3.67 3.75
N LYS A 52 14.25 -4.89 3.29
CA LYS A 52 14.79 -5.41 2.02
C LYS A 52 14.34 -4.59 0.80
N ILE A 53 13.15 -4.00 0.85
CA ILE A 53 12.61 -3.12 -0.22
C ILE A 53 13.39 -1.80 -0.21
N PHE A 54 13.38 -1.13 0.94
CA PHE A 54 13.74 0.27 1.03
C PHE A 54 15.26 0.49 1.18
N LEU A 55 16.00 -0.48 1.73
CA LEU A 55 17.47 -0.45 1.74
C LEU A 55 18.07 -0.58 0.33
N LYS A 56 17.45 -1.39 -0.55
CA LYS A 56 17.89 -1.50 -1.95
C LYS A 56 17.65 -0.22 -2.74
N THR A 57 16.59 0.51 -2.45
CA THR A 57 16.26 1.78 -3.13
C THR A 57 17.21 2.92 -2.74
N ASN A 58 17.73 2.92 -1.50
CA ASN A 58 18.68 3.96 -1.06
C ASN A 58 20.09 3.76 -1.63
N ASN A 59 20.53 2.52 -1.86
CA ASN A 59 21.85 2.25 -2.40
C ASN A 59 22.01 2.55 -3.91
N SER A 60 20.91 2.67 -4.67
CA SER A 60 20.99 3.04 -6.10
C SER A 60 21.14 4.55 -6.33
N ASN A 61 20.87 5.40 -5.34
CA ASN A 61 20.89 6.86 -5.50
C ASN A 61 22.25 7.52 -5.20
N ASN A 62 23.26 6.76 -4.72
CA ASN A 62 24.56 7.31 -4.30
C ASN A 62 25.62 7.41 -5.42
N ARG A 63 25.25 7.32 -6.72
CA ARG A 63 26.22 7.37 -7.83
C ARG A 63 26.17 8.60 -8.74
N SER A 64 25.46 9.66 -8.38
CA SER A 64 25.49 10.89 -9.17
C SER A 64 25.38 12.14 -8.30
N SER A 65 26.54 12.64 -7.86
CA SER A 65 26.68 13.97 -7.26
C SER A 65 27.85 14.71 -7.92
N GLN A 66 27.53 15.58 -8.88
CA GLN A 66 28.35 16.72 -9.32
C GLN A 66 27.40 17.86 -9.78
N LEU A 67 27.25 18.87 -8.89
CA LEU A 67 27.04 20.35 -8.97
C LEU A 67 26.51 21.06 -10.26
N PRO A 68 26.06 22.36 -10.23
CA PRO A 68 25.83 23.32 -9.12
C PRO A 68 24.46 24.08 -9.17
N SER A 69 24.28 24.96 -8.18
CA SER A 69 23.15 25.83 -7.80
C SER A 69 22.43 26.65 -8.90
N GLY A 70 21.11 26.79 -8.75
CA GLY A 70 20.32 27.89 -9.32
C GLY A 70 18.84 27.56 -9.62
N ALA A 71 17.93 28.28 -8.95
CA ALA A 71 16.53 28.55 -9.31
C ALA A 71 15.40 27.51 -9.04
N THR A 72 14.36 28.05 -8.38
CA THR A 72 12.92 27.73 -8.42
C THR A 72 12.39 26.45 -7.76
N ILE A 73 11.64 26.64 -6.68
CA ILE A 73 10.75 25.65 -6.06
C ILE A 73 9.53 25.48 -6.98
N GLN A 74 9.59 24.49 -7.88
CA GLN A 74 8.41 23.94 -8.55
C GLN A 74 7.98 22.66 -7.82
N SER A 75 6.71 22.65 -7.42
CA SER A 75 6.01 21.49 -6.88
C SER A 75 5.94 20.37 -7.92
N ASN A 76 6.90 19.46 -7.89
CA ASN A 76 6.87 18.24 -8.69
C ASN A 76 6.25 17.13 -7.86
N ILE A 77 5.10 16.61 -8.33
CA ILE A 77 4.87 15.16 -8.26
C ILE A 77 6.17 14.53 -8.76
N PRO A 78 6.83 13.61 -8.03
CA PRO A 78 8.06 13.04 -8.54
C PRO A 78 7.68 12.30 -9.82
N ASN A 79 8.08 12.87 -10.97
CA ASN A 79 8.32 12.10 -12.18
C ASN A 79 9.49 11.18 -11.84
N GLU A 80 9.20 10.11 -11.10
CA GLU A 80 10.16 9.05 -10.87
C GLU A 80 10.56 8.52 -12.24
N SER A 81 11.86 8.49 -12.47
CA SER A 81 12.41 7.99 -13.72
C SER A 81 11.88 6.57 -13.97
N PRO A 82 11.60 6.18 -15.23
CA PRO A 82 11.05 4.86 -15.55
C PRO A 82 11.87 3.68 -14.98
N SER A 83 13.15 3.91 -14.66
CA SER A 83 14.00 2.96 -13.94
C SER A 83 13.55 2.72 -12.49
N GLN A 84 13.21 3.75 -11.72
CA GLN A 84 12.76 3.63 -10.32
C GLN A 84 11.43 2.86 -10.23
N GLN A 85 10.48 3.14 -11.12
CA GLN A 85 9.22 2.39 -11.21
C GLN A 85 9.43 0.92 -11.59
N GLN A 86 10.34 0.61 -12.52
CA GLN A 86 10.64 -0.78 -12.90
C GLN A 86 11.33 -1.55 -11.76
N HIS A 87 12.19 -0.90 -10.98
CA HIS A 87 12.80 -1.50 -9.79
C HIS A 87 11.77 -1.79 -8.69
N MET A 88 10.83 -0.86 -8.45
CA MET A 88 9.76 -1.06 -7.46
C MET A 88 8.78 -2.16 -7.89
N THR A 89 8.44 -2.22 -9.19
CA THR A 89 7.58 -3.26 -9.79
C THR A 89 8.18 -4.66 -9.57
N LYS A 90 9.46 -4.87 -9.94
CA LYS A 90 10.16 -6.14 -9.70
C LYS A 90 10.30 -6.48 -8.22
N ALA A 91 10.46 -5.47 -7.37
CA ALA A 91 10.49 -5.68 -5.92
C ALA A 91 9.14 -6.21 -5.43
N VAL A 92 8.01 -5.60 -5.83
CA VAL A 92 6.65 -6.01 -5.44
C VAL A 92 6.37 -7.49 -5.75
N SER A 93 6.64 -7.95 -6.97
CA SER A 93 6.45 -9.36 -7.36
C SER A 93 7.25 -10.33 -6.47
N PHE A 94 8.53 -10.02 -6.20
CA PHE A 94 9.38 -10.83 -5.32
C PHE A 94 8.90 -10.87 -3.86
N ILE A 95 8.28 -9.79 -3.39
CA ILE A 95 7.81 -9.63 -2.00
C ILE A 95 6.53 -10.41 -1.74
N ILE A 96 5.60 -10.33 -2.69
CA ILE A 96 4.35 -11.09 -2.66
C ILE A 96 4.65 -12.59 -2.50
N GLU A 97 5.73 -13.08 -3.11
CA GLU A 97 6.16 -14.48 -3.00
C GLU A 97 6.73 -14.82 -1.61
N GLN A 98 7.29 -13.85 -0.89
CA GLN A 98 7.85 -14.03 0.47
C GLN A 98 6.78 -14.01 1.57
N LEU A 99 5.57 -13.54 1.28
CA LEU A 99 4.46 -13.54 2.25
C LEU A 99 3.94 -14.94 2.51
N GLN A 100 3.56 -15.21 3.76
CA GLN A 100 2.88 -16.45 4.10
C GLN A 100 1.57 -16.57 3.30
N PRO A 101 1.12 -17.78 2.96
CA PRO A 101 -0.05 -17.96 2.09
C PRO A 101 -1.30 -17.20 2.56
N LYS A 102 -1.55 -17.15 3.87
CA LYS A 102 -2.69 -16.42 4.47
C LYS A 102 -2.55 -14.90 4.32
N GLU A 103 -1.39 -14.34 4.68
CA GLU A 103 -1.08 -12.90 4.59
C GLU A 103 -1.13 -12.42 3.14
N ARG A 104 -0.55 -13.22 2.23
CA ARG A 104 -0.56 -12.99 0.79
C ARG A 104 -1.98 -12.92 0.24
N ASN A 105 -2.84 -13.86 0.62
CA ASN A 105 -4.23 -13.90 0.18
C ASN A 105 -5.00 -12.67 0.68
N LEU A 106 -4.84 -12.32 1.96
CA LEU A 106 -5.45 -11.13 2.55
C LEU A 106 -4.98 -9.84 1.84
N PHE A 107 -3.67 -9.73 1.61
CA PHE A 107 -3.07 -8.60 0.90
C PHE A 107 -3.58 -8.47 -0.53
N PHE A 108 -3.65 -9.57 -1.28
CA PHE A 108 -4.22 -9.56 -2.64
C PHE A 108 -5.69 -9.18 -2.67
N ARG A 109 -6.51 -9.73 -1.77
CA ARG A 109 -7.93 -9.36 -1.67
C ARG A 109 -8.09 -7.87 -1.36
N PHE A 110 -7.24 -7.32 -0.50
CA PHE A 110 -7.21 -5.89 -0.20
C PHE A 110 -6.85 -5.06 -1.44
N LEU A 111 -5.79 -5.44 -2.18
CA LEU A 111 -5.41 -4.76 -3.42
C LEU A 111 -6.51 -4.80 -4.48
N LEU A 112 -7.17 -5.95 -4.67
CA LEU A 112 -8.28 -6.09 -5.61
C LEU A 112 -9.48 -5.20 -5.22
N PHE A 113 -9.79 -5.11 -3.92
CA PHE A 113 -10.84 -4.23 -3.42
C PHE A 113 -10.51 -2.76 -3.70
N LEU A 114 -9.27 -2.34 -3.43
CA LEU A 114 -8.81 -0.99 -3.73
C LEU A 114 -8.83 -0.70 -5.22
N GLN A 115 -8.41 -1.64 -6.07
CA GLN A 115 -8.38 -1.47 -7.52
C GLN A 115 -9.76 -1.16 -8.09
N LYS A 116 -10.81 -1.86 -7.61
CA LYS A 116 -12.20 -1.62 -8.04
C LYS A 116 -12.69 -0.22 -7.72
N SER A 117 -12.18 0.37 -6.64
CA SER A 117 -12.56 1.68 -6.15
C SER A 117 -11.53 2.76 -6.49
N TRP A 118 -10.47 2.41 -7.24
CA TRP A 118 -9.37 3.31 -7.50
C TRP A 118 -9.79 4.37 -8.52
N PRO A 119 -9.42 5.65 -8.32
CA PRO A 119 -9.71 6.70 -9.29
C PRO A 119 -9.21 6.34 -10.68
N THR A 120 -10.04 6.59 -11.71
CA THR A 120 -9.64 6.40 -13.10
C THR A 120 -8.63 7.49 -13.52
N PRO A 121 -7.81 7.24 -14.56
CA PRO A 121 -6.94 8.26 -15.13
C PRO A 121 -7.70 9.53 -15.55
N GLU A 122 -8.90 9.38 -16.12
CA GLU A 122 -9.80 10.50 -16.43
C GLU A 122 -10.20 11.29 -15.17
N TYR A 123 -10.51 10.62 -14.06
CA TYR A 123 -10.85 11.27 -12.80
C TYR A 123 -9.66 12.06 -12.26
N ALA A 124 -8.47 11.46 -12.28
CA ALA A 124 -7.22 12.10 -11.81
C ALA A 124 -6.82 13.34 -12.63
N ARG A 125 -7.19 13.41 -13.91
CA ARG A 125 -6.93 14.58 -14.78
C ARG A 125 -7.89 15.74 -14.54
N ARG A 126 -9.05 15.49 -13.93
CA ARG A 126 -10.12 16.48 -13.70
C ARG A 126 -10.20 16.95 -12.26
N THR A 127 -9.34 16.45 -11.38
CA THR A 127 -9.37 16.73 -9.95
C THR A 127 -8.61 18.00 -9.59
N ASP A 128 -9.30 18.92 -8.91
CA ASP A 128 -8.69 20.10 -8.30
C ASP A 128 -7.71 19.73 -7.17
N ASN A 129 -6.82 20.67 -6.84
CA ASN A 129 -5.75 20.50 -5.83
C ASN A 129 -6.25 19.96 -4.48
N ASN A 130 -7.46 20.34 -4.06
CA ASN A 130 -8.04 19.87 -2.79
C ASN A 130 -8.41 18.39 -2.82
N ILE A 131 -8.92 17.89 -3.95
CA ILE A 131 -9.28 16.47 -4.11
C ILE A 131 -8.01 15.64 -4.19
N GLN A 132 -6.96 16.15 -4.85
CA GLN A 132 -5.66 15.50 -4.90
C GLN A 132 -5.03 15.39 -3.50
N ALA A 133 -5.14 16.43 -2.67
CA ALA A 133 -4.66 16.40 -1.29
C ALA A 133 -5.40 15.35 -0.46
N ALA A 134 -6.73 15.27 -0.59
CA ALA A 134 -7.54 14.26 0.07
C ALA A 134 -7.17 12.83 -0.37
N LEU A 135 -6.95 12.62 -1.68
CA LEU A 135 -6.49 11.34 -2.21
C LEU A 135 -5.13 10.94 -1.63
N ASN A 136 -4.18 11.87 -1.56
CA ASN A 136 -2.86 11.61 -0.97
C ASN A 136 -2.94 11.24 0.52
N ILE A 137 -3.89 11.82 1.26
CA ILE A 137 -4.16 11.44 2.66
C ILE A 137 -4.74 10.03 2.72
N CYS A 138 -5.72 9.70 1.88
CA CYS A 138 -6.28 8.35 1.80
C CYS A 138 -5.20 7.31 1.50
N ILE A 139 -4.32 7.56 0.52
CA ILE A 139 -3.21 6.66 0.18
C ILE A 139 -2.28 6.48 1.39
N ASP A 140 -2.00 7.55 2.14
CA ASP A 140 -1.17 7.46 3.34
C ASP A 140 -1.83 6.59 4.42
N ILE A 141 -3.12 6.78 4.69
CA ILE A 141 -3.87 5.97 5.66
C ILE A 141 -3.85 4.49 5.26
N LEU A 142 -4.08 4.19 3.98
CA LEU A 142 -4.04 2.82 3.45
C LEU A 142 -2.64 2.21 3.61
N ALA A 143 -1.60 2.95 3.23
CA ALA A 143 -0.24 2.45 3.29
C ALA A 143 0.25 2.30 4.74
N LEU A 144 -0.16 3.20 5.63
CA LEU A 144 0.12 3.13 7.06
C LEU A 144 -0.54 1.91 7.71
N SER A 145 -1.76 1.56 7.30
CA SER A 145 -2.48 0.40 7.83
C SER A 145 -1.79 -0.92 7.47
N LEU A 146 -1.10 -0.97 6.32
CA LEU A 146 -0.42 -2.18 5.83
C LEU A 146 1.04 -2.30 6.30
N LEU A 147 1.77 -1.18 6.31
CA LEU A 147 3.22 -1.13 6.52
C LEU A 147 3.61 -0.59 7.91
N HIS A 148 2.64 -0.04 8.64
CA HIS A 148 2.86 0.66 9.92
C HIS A 148 3.87 1.80 9.81
N LYS A 149 4.31 2.34 10.95
CA LYS A 149 5.25 3.47 11.05
C LYS A 149 6.73 3.07 10.90
N HIS A 150 7.02 2.01 10.14
CA HIS A 150 8.40 1.51 9.99
C HIS A 150 9.22 2.33 8.98
N THR A 151 8.59 2.79 7.90
CA THR A 151 9.27 3.42 6.76
C THR A 151 8.83 4.87 6.53
N SER A 152 9.47 5.60 5.62
CA SER A 152 9.04 6.98 5.33
C SER A 152 7.67 7.01 4.63
N ARG A 153 6.93 8.12 4.79
CA ARG A 153 5.64 8.31 4.11
C ARG A 153 5.72 8.07 2.61
N ASN A 154 6.72 8.65 1.94
CA ASN A 154 6.89 8.53 0.49
C ASN A 154 7.16 7.09 0.08
N GLN A 155 8.02 6.37 0.82
CA GLN A 155 8.30 4.95 0.58
C GLN A 155 7.03 4.10 0.69
N ARG A 156 6.22 4.32 1.73
CA ARG A 156 4.94 3.63 1.91
C ARG A 156 3.96 3.89 0.77
N GLN A 157 3.78 5.15 0.40
CA GLN A 157 2.88 5.54 -0.68
C GLN A 157 3.33 4.94 -2.01
N ASN A 158 4.62 5.04 -2.34
CA ASN A 158 5.19 4.51 -3.58
C ASN A 158 5.05 2.98 -3.66
N PHE A 159 5.24 2.27 -2.54
CA PHE A 159 5.03 0.84 -2.48
C PHE A 159 3.57 0.47 -2.80
N LEU A 160 2.60 1.08 -2.11
CA LEU A 160 1.18 0.79 -2.34
C LEU A 160 0.76 1.07 -3.79
N LEU A 161 1.22 2.18 -4.36
CA LEU A 161 0.96 2.53 -5.75
C LEU A 161 1.58 1.52 -6.73
N ALA A 162 2.79 1.06 -6.47
CA ALA A 162 3.43 0.03 -7.28
C ALA A 162 2.65 -1.30 -7.25
N CYS A 163 2.17 -1.71 -6.07
CA CYS A 163 1.31 -2.89 -5.94
C CYS A 163 0.03 -2.78 -6.76
N LEU A 164 -0.65 -1.64 -6.70
CA LEU A 164 -1.89 -1.41 -7.46
C LEU A 164 -1.65 -1.40 -8.97
N ASN A 165 -0.49 -0.91 -9.42
CA ASN A 165 -0.13 -0.90 -10.83
C ASN A 165 0.24 -2.30 -11.35
N GLU A 166 0.88 -3.15 -10.54
CA GLU A 166 1.13 -4.55 -10.91
C GLU A 166 -0.16 -5.34 -11.09
N GLU A 167 -1.09 -5.22 -10.13
CA GLU A 167 -2.37 -5.93 -10.21
C GLU A 167 -3.23 -5.47 -11.40
N LYS A 168 -3.17 -4.18 -11.77
CA LYS A 168 -3.78 -3.68 -13.02
C LYS A 168 -3.26 -4.40 -14.26
N LYS A 169 -1.94 -4.61 -14.36
CA LYS A 169 -1.34 -5.28 -15.52
C LYS A 169 -1.74 -6.74 -15.64
N LYS A 170 -1.98 -7.44 -14.52
CA LYS A 170 -2.43 -8.84 -14.53
C LYS A 170 -3.88 -8.99 -14.99
N ASN A 171 -4.76 -8.05 -14.62
CA ASN A 171 -6.19 -8.08 -14.96
C ASN A 171 -6.51 -7.54 -16.37
N SER A 172 -5.51 -7.03 -17.11
CA SER A 172 -5.65 -6.56 -18.50
C SER A 172 -5.17 -7.58 -19.55
N LYS A 173 -4.87 -8.81 -19.13
CA LYS A 173 -4.55 -9.95 -20.00
C LYS A 173 -5.67 -10.98 -19.91
#